data_AF-A0A8S8Z4U6-F1
#
_entry.id   AF-A0A8S8Z4U6-F1
#
_cell.length_a   1.000
_cell.length_b   1.000
_cell.length_c   1.000
_cell.angle_alpha   90.00
_cell.angle_beta   90.00
_cell.angle_gamma   90.00
#
_symmetry.space_group_name_H-M   'P 1'
#
loop_
_entity.id
_entity.type
_entity.pdbx_description
1 polymer ?
#
loop_
_entity_poly.entity_id
_entity_poly.type
_entity_poly.pdbx_seq_one_letter_code
_entity_poly.pdbx_strand_id
1 'polypeptide(L)'
;MLAEVKSNAIILVARTTAGCATVGVGPGQTSRVEAVRIAAHRAGKRATGSMMVSDAFFPFRDGIDAAHEIGVATVVQPGGSMRDQESIDAANEHGMAMLFTGKRLFLH
;
A
#
# COMPACT_ATOMS: atom_id res chain seq x y z
N MET A 1 14.37 2.14 3.56
CA MET A 1 13.29 1.17 3.81
C MET A 1 12.32 0.98 2.65
N LEU A 2 11.77 2.01 2.01
CA LEU A 2 10.90 1.83 0.81
C LEU A 2 11.63 2.18 -0.51
N ALA A 3 12.48 3.21 -0.48
CA ALA A 3 13.39 3.58 -1.56
C ALA A 3 14.56 2.59 -1.79
N GLU A 4 14.63 1.48 -1.04
CA GLU A 4 15.66 0.43 -1.17
C GLU A 4 15.11 -0.85 -1.80
N VAL A 5 13.82 -0.87 -2.13
CA VAL A 5 13.13 -2.02 -2.68
C VAL A 5 12.90 -1.80 -4.18
N LYS A 6 13.29 -2.79 -5.01
CA LYS A 6 13.03 -2.72 -6.46
C LYS A 6 11.54 -2.55 -6.73
N SER A 7 11.22 -1.65 -7.64
CA SER A 7 9.83 -1.31 -7.99
C SER A 7 9.16 -2.47 -8.76
N ASN A 8 7.85 -2.72 -8.62
CA ASN A 8 6.86 -2.07 -7.75
C ASN A 8 6.91 -2.64 -6.32
N ALA A 9 7.01 -1.76 -5.32
CA ALA A 9 7.16 -2.13 -3.92
C ALA A 9 5.94 -1.73 -3.06
N ILE A 10 5.40 -2.70 -2.31
CA ILE A 10 4.38 -2.48 -1.29
C ILE A 10 4.94 -2.85 0.08
N ILE A 11 4.76 -1.99 1.07
CA ILE A 11 5.12 -2.25 2.46
C ILE A 11 3.87 -2.15 3.33
N LEU A 12 3.66 -3.13 4.21
CA LEU A 12 2.66 -3.09 5.27
C LEU A 12 3.34 -2.78 6.59
N VAL A 13 2.85 -1.76 7.29
CA VAL A 13 3.35 -1.30 8.58
C VAL A 13 2.21 -1.41 9.59
N ALA A 14 2.42 -2.18 10.65
CA ALA A 14 1.44 -2.32 11.72
C ALA A 14 1.94 -1.64 13.00
N ARG A 15 1.00 -1.17 13.83
CA ARG A 15 1.30 -0.72 15.18
C ARG A 15 1.56 -1.93 16.08
N THR A 16 2.64 -1.86 16.84
CA THR A 16 3.04 -2.83 17.86
C THR A 16 3.16 -2.14 19.21
N THR A 17 3.38 -2.91 20.27
CA THR A 17 3.61 -2.38 21.62
C THR A 17 4.87 -1.52 21.73
N ALA A 18 5.82 -1.66 20.80
CA ALA A 18 7.09 -0.93 20.77
C ALA A 18 7.11 0.21 19.72
N GLY A 19 5.99 0.51 19.06
CA GLY A 19 5.90 1.56 18.03
C GLY A 19 5.26 1.06 16.74
N CYS A 20 5.85 1.36 15.59
CA CYS A 20 5.41 0.85 14.30
C CYS A 20 6.47 -0.12 13.76
N ALA A 21 6.05 -1.24 13.20
CA ALA A 21 6.94 -2.22 12.60
C ALA A 21 6.45 -2.63 11.21
N THR A 22 7.39 -2.82 10.30
CA THR A 22 7.11 -3.45 9.00
C THR A 22 6.72 -4.90 9.23
N VAL A 23 5.51 -5.28 8.82
CA VAL A 23 4.96 -6.62 9.00
C VAL A 23 4.91 -7.42 7.71
N GLY A 24 4.92 -6.73 6.56
CA GLY A 24 4.94 -7.35 5.24
C GLY A 24 5.65 -6.46 4.22
N VAL A 25 6.38 -7.07 3.29
CA VAL A 25 7.04 -6.39 2.18
C VAL A 25 6.80 -7.21 0.92
N GLY A 26 6.26 -6.60 -0.12
CA GLY A 26 6.12 -7.15 -1.46
C GLY A 26 7.10 -6.45 -2.41
N PRO A 27 8.32 -6.97 -2.60
CA PRO A 27 9.32 -6.32 -3.44
C PRO A 27 9.21 -6.72 -4.92
N GLY A 28 9.48 -5.79 -5.83
CA GLY A 28 9.93 -6.06 -7.21
C GLY A 28 8.96 -6.83 -8.09
N GLN A 29 7.66 -6.55 -8.02
CA GLN A 29 6.67 -7.25 -8.84
C GLN A 29 6.31 -6.47 -10.12
N THR A 30 5.98 -7.23 -11.18
CA THR A 30 5.52 -6.71 -12.47
C THR A 30 4.17 -5.99 -12.36
N SER A 31 3.30 -6.43 -11.44
CA SER A 31 2.06 -5.76 -11.09
C SER A 31 2.02 -5.38 -9.61
N ARG A 32 1.43 -4.22 -9.30
CA ARG A 32 1.33 -3.73 -7.93
C ARG A 32 0.32 -4.52 -7.09
N VAL A 33 -0.70 -5.12 -7.71
CA VAL A 33 -1.64 -6.03 -7.04
C VAL A 33 -0.90 -7.28 -6.53
N GLU A 34 0.05 -7.82 -7.31
CA GLU A 34 0.88 -8.94 -6.86
C GLU A 34 1.79 -8.56 -5.69
N ALA A 35 2.34 -7.34 -5.71
CA ALA A 35 3.09 -6.82 -4.58
C ALA A 35 2.23 -6.73 -3.31
N VAL A 36 0.96 -6.29 -3.41
CA VAL A 36 0.00 -6.28 -2.28
C VAL A 36 -0.22 -7.70 -1.76
N ARG A 37 -0.49 -8.68 -2.63
CA ARG A 37 -0.73 -10.08 -2.23
C ARG A 37 0.46 -10.70 -1.50
N ILE A 38 1.68 -10.48 -2.00
CA ILE A 38 2.91 -10.97 -1.34
C ILE A 38 3.10 -10.31 0.02
N ALA A 39 2.91 -8.99 0.11
CA ALA A 39 3.02 -8.26 1.36
C ALA A 39 2.00 -8.77 2.39
N ALA A 40 0.74 -8.98 1.97
CA ALA A 40 -0.33 -9.50 2.78
C ALA A 40 -0.02 -10.92 3.30
N HIS A 41 0.44 -11.81 2.41
CA HIS A 41 0.81 -13.17 2.79
C HIS A 41 1.92 -13.18 3.86
N ARG A 42 2.93 -12.32 3.74
CA ARG A 42 4.00 -12.18 4.73
C ARG A 42 3.51 -11.56 6.06
N ALA A 43 2.57 -10.62 5.99
CA ALA A 43 2.00 -9.99 7.18
C ALA A 43 1.06 -10.93 7.95
N GLY A 44 0.31 -11.80 7.25
CA GLY A 44 -0.71 -12.65 7.83
C GLY A 44 -1.74 -11.83 8.59
N LYS A 45 -2.10 -12.26 9.81
CA LYS A 45 -3.06 -11.54 10.67
C LYS A 45 -2.65 -10.11 11.02
N ARG A 46 -1.37 -9.74 10.85
CA ARG A 46 -0.87 -8.39 11.13
C ARG A 46 -1.20 -7.40 10.00
N ALA A 47 -1.74 -7.86 8.88
CA ALA A 47 -2.22 -6.99 7.81
C ALA A 47 -3.47 -6.20 8.24
N THR A 48 -4.34 -6.80 9.06
CA THR A 48 -5.56 -6.16 9.53
C THR A 48 -5.24 -4.95 10.42
N GLY A 49 -5.83 -3.80 10.11
CA GLY A 49 -5.57 -2.52 10.77
C GLY A 49 -4.21 -1.90 10.43
N SER A 50 -3.45 -2.48 9.51
CA SER A 50 -2.14 -1.96 9.11
C SER A 50 -2.25 -0.78 8.15
N MET A 51 -1.14 -0.08 7.99
CA MET A 51 -0.92 0.95 6.99
C MET A 51 -0.16 0.36 5.80
N MET A 52 -0.71 0.51 4.60
CA MET A 52 -0.04 0.17 3.35
C MET A 52 0.66 1.39 2.77
N VAL A 53 1.94 1.25 2.44
CA VAL A 53 2.75 2.30 1.80
C VAL A 53 3.20 1.81 0.43
N SER A 54 2.94 2.61 -0.60
CA SER A 54 3.34 2.35 -1.98
C SER A 54 4.40 3.35 -2.45
N ASP A 55 5.38 2.85 -3.21
CA ASP A 55 6.43 3.62 -3.87
C ASP A 55 5.93 4.54 -5.00
N ALA A 56 4.87 4.11 -5.68
CA ALA A 56 4.22 4.78 -6.80
C ALA A 56 2.70 4.91 -6.59
N PHE A 57 2.06 5.71 -7.45
CA PHE A 57 0.61 5.91 -7.37
C PHE A 57 -0.19 4.66 -7.77
N PHE A 58 -1.47 4.61 -7.39
CA PHE A 58 -2.43 3.62 -7.86
C PHE A 58 -2.97 3.98 -9.26
N PRO A 59 -2.68 3.17 -10.32
CA PRO A 59 -3.20 3.46 -11.65
C PRO A 59 -4.69 3.16 -11.77
N PHE A 60 -5.20 2.27 -10.93
CA PHE A 60 -6.60 1.85 -10.85
C PHE A 60 -7.01 1.61 -9.40
N ARG A 61 -8.33 1.61 -9.14
CA ARG A 61 -8.91 1.35 -7.81
C ARG A 61 -8.66 -0.07 -7.28
N ASP A 62 -8.35 -1.02 -8.16
CA ASP A 62 -8.14 -2.43 -7.84
C ASP A 62 -7.12 -2.67 -6.71
N GLY A 63 -6.07 -1.87 -6.64
CA GLY A 63 -5.08 -1.96 -5.56
C GLY A 63 -5.59 -1.42 -4.22
N ILE A 64 -6.59 -0.54 -4.20
CA ILE A 64 -7.27 -0.09 -2.98
C ILE A 64 -8.27 -1.15 -2.52
N ASP A 65 -9.05 -1.70 -3.45
CA ASP A 65 -9.97 -2.80 -3.17
C ASP A 65 -9.20 -4.01 -2.61
N ALA A 66 -8.06 -4.38 -3.21
CA ALA A 66 -7.18 -5.43 -2.71
C ALA A 66 -6.60 -5.13 -1.31
N ALA A 67 -6.36 -3.86 -0.99
CA ALA A 67 -5.90 -3.46 0.34
C ALA A 67 -7.02 -3.60 1.39
N HIS A 68 -8.25 -3.24 1.02
CA HIS A 68 -9.42 -3.45 1.87
C HIS A 68 -9.64 -4.93 2.17
N GLU A 69 -9.56 -5.80 1.15
CA GLU A 69 -9.75 -7.25 1.30
C GLU A 69 -8.79 -7.90 2.31
N ILE A 70 -7.58 -7.36 2.45
CA ILE A 70 -6.58 -7.83 3.42
C ILE A 70 -6.65 -7.10 4.77
N GLY A 71 -7.62 -6.19 4.92
CA GLY A 71 -7.92 -5.46 6.16
C GLY A 71 -7.04 -4.24 6.43
N VAL A 72 -6.39 -3.66 5.41
CA VAL A 72 -5.63 -2.40 5.57
C VAL A 72 -6.58 -1.27 5.96
N ALA A 73 -6.19 -0.46 6.95
CA ALA A 73 -6.98 0.68 7.40
C ALA A 73 -6.52 2.01 6.77
N THR A 74 -5.28 2.07 6.28
CA THR A 74 -4.69 3.31 5.76
C THR A 74 -3.80 3.04 4.56
N VAL A 75 -3.91 3.84 3.51
CA VAL A 75 -3.08 3.78 2.31
C VAL A 75 -2.28 5.06 2.16
N VAL A 76 -0.98 4.93 1.91
CA VAL A 76 -0.07 6.03 1.65
C VAL A 76 0.53 5.85 0.25
N GLN A 77 0.36 6.85 -0.61
CA GLN A 77 0.89 6.82 -1.97
C GLN A 77 1.32 8.23 -2.43
N PRO A 78 2.11 8.37 -3.51
CA PRO A 78 2.50 9.68 -4.02
C PRO A 78 1.35 10.53 -4.59
N GLY A 79 0.36 9.88 -5.22
CA GLY A 79 -0.60 10.55 -6.09
C GLY A 79 0.01 10.94 -7.44
N GLY A 80 -0.79 11.61 -8.28
CA GLY A 80 -0.44 12.01 -9.64
C GLY A 80 -0.95 11.07 -10.74
N SER A 81 -1.88 10.16 -10.42
CA SER A 81 -2.59 9.37 -11.44
C SER A 81 -3.68 10.21 -12.08
N MET A 82 -3.91 10.03 -13.40
CA MET A 82 -5.10 10.59 -14.05
C MET A 82 -6.42 10.06 -13.42
N ARG A 83 -6.34 8.94 -12.70
CA ARG A 83 -7.45 8.25 -12.05
C ARG A 83 -7.37 8.27 -10.52
N ASP A 84 -6.68 9.26 -9.94
CA ASP A 84 -6.59 9.36 -8.47
C ASP A 84 -7.98 9.42 -7.82
N GLN A 85 -8.95 10.06 -8.47
CA GLN A 85 -10.33 10.12 -7.94
C GLN A 85 -10.95 8.74 -7.76
N GLU A 86 -10.77 7.80 -8.70
CA GLU A 86 -11.28 6.42 -8.55
C GLU A 86 -10.68 5.72 -7.32
N SER A 87 -9.41 6.00 -7.01
CA SER A 87 -8.73 5.43 -5.84
C SER A 87 -9.21 6.09 -4.53
N ILE A 88 -9.47 7.39 -4.56
CA ILE A 88 -10.02 8.14 -3.42
C ILE A 88 -11.44 7.67 -3.11
N ASP A 89 -12.28 7.52 -4.13
CA ASP A 89 -13.65 7.05 -3.99
C ASP A 89 -13.69 5.64 -3.40
N ALA A 90 -12.84 4.72 -3.89
CA ALA A 90 -12.70 3.39 -3.32
C ALA A 90 -12.26 3.42 -1.85
N ALA A 91 -11.31 4.29 -1.48
CA ALA A 91 -10.89 4.42 -0.08
C ALA A 91 -12.03 4.94 0.81
N ASN A 92 -12.82 5.91 0.32
CA ASN A 92 -13.98 6.44 1.02
C ASN A 92 -15.09 5.37 1.18
N GLU A 93 -15.40 4.62 0.12
CA GLU A 93 -16.35 3.51 0.13
C GLU A 93 -16.00 2.47 1.20
N HIS A 94 -14.71 2.17 1.34
CA HIS A 94 -14.18 1.19 2.30
C HIS A 94 -13.88 1.75 3.69
N GLY A 95 -14.14 3.05 3.92
CA GLY A 95 -13.84 3.73 5.20
C GLY A 95 -12.34 3.76 5.54
N MET A 96 -11.49 3.74 4.53
CA MET A 96 -10.02 3.75 4.67
C MET A 96 -9.48 5.17 4.59
N ALA A 97 -8.46 5.47 5.40
CA ALA A 97 -7.73 6.72 5.26
C ALA A 97 -6.76 6.65 4.06
N MET A 98 -6.73 7.66 3.20
CA MET A 98 -5.75 7.77 2.11
C MET A 98 -4.90 9.03 2.30
N LEU A 99 -3.57 8.89 2.20
CA LEU A 99 -2.62 9.99 2.29
C LEU A 99 -1.78 10.09 1.00
N PHE A 100 -1.65 11.32 0.51
CA PHE A 100 -0.78 11.65 -0.62
C PHE A 100 0.54 12.25 -0.14
N THR A 101 1.67 11.69 -0.57
CA THR A 101 3.00 12.20 -0.20
C THR A 101 3.54 13.23 -1.19
N GLY A 102 3.00 13.30 -2.42
CA GLY A 102 3.49 14.18 -3.49
C GLY A 102 4.89 13.85 -4.01
N LYS A 103 5.53 12.78 -3.54
CA LYS A 103 6.88 12.36 -3.93
C LYS A 103 6.91 10.88 -4.30
N ARG A 104 7.27 10.59 -5.56
CA ARG A 104 7.53 9.22 -6.04
C ARG A 104 8.93 8.78 -5.60
N LEU A 105 9.04 7.54 -5.13
CA LEU A 105 10.30 6.94 -4.64
C LEU A 105 10.66 5.71 -5.48
N PHE A 106 10.86 5.89 -6.79
CA PHE A 106 11.29 4.81 -7.68
C PHE A 106 12.76 4.44 -7.41
N LEU A 107 13.01 3.15 -7.19
CA LEU A 107 14.34 2.54 -7.25
C LEU A 107 14.31 1.37 -8.27
N HIS A 108 15.22 1.40 -9.24
CA HIS A 108 15.40 0.35 -10.26
C HIS A 108 16.43 -0.70 -9.83
#